data_AF-A0A2V5SR85-F1
#
_entry.id   AF-A0A2V5SR85-F1
#
_cell.length_a   1.000
_cell.length_b   1.000
_cell.length_c   1.000
_cell.angle_alpha   90.00
_cell.angle_beta   90.00
_cell.angle_gamma   90.00
#
_symmetry.space_group_name_H-M   'P 1'
#
loop_
_entity.id
_entity.type
_entity.pdbx_description
1 polymer ?
#
loop_
_entity_poly.entity_id
_entity_poly.type
_entity_poly.pdbx_seq_one_letter_code
_entity_poly.pdbx_strand_id
1 'polypeptide(L)'
;MNPLIQFKRISLPLLIVTVLVCFALLPEAHGVTPAPDGGYANGNTAEGLNALLSLTTGQFNTALGLNTLKFDTTGGFNTAVGVQALFHNNGQQQHCGRC
;
A
#
# COMPACT_ATOMS: atom_id res chain seq x y z
N MET A 1 40.02 -12.23 41.12
CA MET A 1 38.79 -12.16 40.30
C MET A 1 39.19 -12.16 38.84
N ASN A 2 38.62 -13.03 38.00
CA ASN A 2 39.08 -13.25 36.63
C ASN A 2 38.59 -12.11 35.71
N PRO A 3 39.47 -11.34 35.05
CA PRO A 3 39.08 -10.16 34.26
C PRO A 3 38.14 -10.49 33.10
N LEU A 4 38.21 -11.72 32.58
CA LEU A 4 37.31 -12.24 31.53
C LEU A 4 35.83 -12.37 31.99
N ILE A 5 35.59 -12.61 33.28
CA ILE A 5 34.23 -12.74 33.85
C ILE A 5 33.60 -11.36 34.05
N GLN A 6 34.40 -10.35 34.41
CA GLN A 6 33.93 -8.97 34.57
C GLN A 6 33.56 -8.35 33.21
N PHE A 7 34.34 -8.61 32.16
CA PHE A 7 34.07 -8.12 30.81
C PHE A 7 32.75 -8.67 30.25
N LYS A 8 32.48 -9.97 30.45
CA LYS A 8 31.22 -10.62 30.01
C LYS A 8 30.00 -10.18 30.82
N ARG A 9 30.17 -9.79 32.09
CA ARG A 9 29.09 -9.24 32.94
C ARG A 9 28.67 -7.82 32.55
N ILE A 10 29.56 -7.04 31.95
CA ILE A 10 29.30 -5.65 31.56
C ILE A 10 28.86 -5.56 30.09
N SER A 11 29.41 -6.40 29.19
CA SER A 11 29.07 -6.33 27.76
C SER A 11 27.66 -6.82 27.43
N LEU A 12 27.16 -7.82 28.17
CA LEU A 12 25.85 -8.41 27.94
C LEU A 12 24.68 -7.45 28.22
N PRO A 13 24.60 -6.75 29.36
CA PRO A 13 23.53 -5.77 29.60
C PRO A 13 23.64 -4.57 28.66
N LEU A 14 24.87 -4.15 28.30
CA LEU A 14 25.07 -3.06 27.34
C LEU A 14 24.50 -3.43 25.96
N LEU A 15 24.76 -4.65 25.48
CA LEU A 15 24.22 -5.15 24.21
C LEU A 15 22.67 -5.18 24.22
N ILE A 16 22.07 -5.63 25.33
CA ILE A 16 20.61 -5.68 25.49
C ILE A 16 20.02 -4.27 25.45
N VAL A 17 20.63 -3.31 26.15
CA VAL A 17 20.20 -1.90 26.12
C VAL A 17 20.31 -1.34 24.71
N THR A 18 21.41 -1.61 23.99
CA THR A 18 21.58 -1.16 22.61
C THR A 18 20.49 -1.74 21.70
N VAL A 19 20.16 -3.03 21.83
CA VAL A 19 19.08 -3.66 21.06
C VAL A 19 17.73 -3.04 21.38
N LEU A 20 17.41 -2.83 22.66
CA LEU A 20 16.15 -2.19 23.07
C LEU A 20 16.04 -0.75 22.56
N VAL A 21 17.14 0.01 22.59
CA VAL A 21 17.21 1.37 22.03
C VAL A 21 17.04 1.33 20.52
N CYS A 22 17.65 0.37 19.81
CA CYS A 22 17.44 0.18 18.38
C CYS A 22 15.96 -0.12 18.06
N PHE A 23 15.31 -0.98 18.83
CA PHE A 23 13.87 -1.28 18.66
C PHE A 23 12.96 -0.09 18.97
N ALA A 24 13.33 0.77 19.91
CA ALA A 24 12.58 1.99 20.22
C ALA A 24 12.83 3.14 19.24
N LEU A 25 13.99 3.16 18.57
CA LEU A 25 14.37 4.17 17.57
C LEU A 25 14.06 3.75 16.13
N LEU A 26 13.75 2.47 15.91
CA LEU A 26 13.21 2.00 14.64
C LEU A 26 11.90 2.76 14.41
N PRO A 27 11.77 3.54 13.31
CA PRO A 27 10.54 4.24 13.02
C PRO A 27 9.43 3.20 12.98
N GLU A 28 8.46 3.37 13.87
CA GLU A 28 7.20 2.65 13.87
C GLU A 28 6.67 2.60 12.43
N ALA A 29 6.80 1.43 11.79
CA ALA A 29 6.15 1.16 10.52
C ALA A 29 4.67 0.93 10.82
N HIS A 30 3.99 1.99 11.26
CA HIS A 30 2.55 2.01 11.37
C HIS A 30 2.03 1.76 9.96
N GLY A 31 1.41 0.59 9.77
CA GLY A 31 0.57 0.35 8.61
C GLY A 31 -0.40 1.52 8.53
N VAL A 32 -0.21 2.37 7.53
CA VAL A 32 -1.03 3.54 7.29
C VAL A 32 -2.47 3.03 7.19
N THR A 33 -3.34 3.52 8.06
CA THR A 33 -4.77 3.23 7.99
C THR A 33 -5.46 4.48 7.46
N PRO A 34 -6.22 4.38 6.35
CA PRO A 34 -6.45 3.18 5.55
C PRO A 34 -5.21 2.75 4.75
N ALA A 35 -5.07 1.44 4.50
CA ALA A 35 -3.95 0.86 3.78
C ALA A 35 -3.71 1.63 2.45
N PRO A 36 -2.47 2.04 2.14
CA PRO A 36 -2.13 2.66 0.85
C PRO A 36 -2.48 1.78 -0.36
N ASP A 37 -2.68 0.50 -0.12
CA ASP A 37 -2.77 -0.57 -1.10
C ASP A 37 -3.98 -1.48 -0.85
N GLY A 38 -5.09 -1.20 -1.54
CA GLY A 38 -5.93 -2.30 -2.05
C GLY A 38 -7.16 -2.72 -1.25
N GLY A 39 -7.66 -1.92 -0.32
CA GLY A 39 -8.92 -2.20 0.38
C GLY A 39 -10.16 -1.52 -0.19
N TYR A 40 -10.31 -1.32 -1.51
CA TYR A 40 -11.51 -0.67 -2.04
C TYR A 40 -12.70 -1.63 -2.00
N ALA A 41 -13.87 -1.10 -1.64
CA ALA A 41 -15.11 -1.87 -1.62
C ALA A 41 -15.34 -2.58 -2.98
N ASN A 42 -16.05 -3.71 -2.96
CA ASN A 42 -16.40 -4.49 -4.15
C ASN A 42 -15.23 -5.12 -4.92
N GLY A 43 -14.11 -5.41 -4.24
CA GLY A 43 -12.96 -6.09 -4.86
C GLY A 43 -12.23 -5.22 -5.88
N ASN A 44 -12.21 -3.90 -5.65
CA ASN A 44 -11.48 -2.96 -6.49
C ASN A 44 -10.06 -2.75 -5.94
N THR A 45 -9.11 -2.46 -6.81
CA THR A 45 -7.73 -2.09 -6.48
C THR A 45 -7.45 -0.75 -7.15
N ALA A 46 -7.16 0.29 -6.38
CA ALA A 46 -6.76 1.60 -6.91
C ALA A 46 -5.46 2.08 -6.27
N GLU A 47 -4.42 2.23 -7.09
CA GLU A 47 -3.11 2.70 -6.68
C GLU A 47 -2.70 3.88 -7.56
N GLY A 48 -2.43 5.03 -6.96
CA GLY A 48 -2.08 6.26 -7.67
C GLY A 48 -3.07 7.39 -7.43
N LEU A 49 -2.65 8.61 -7.77
CA LEU A 49 -3.40 9.83 -7.48
C LEU A 49 -4.72 9.86 -8.26
N ASN A 50 -5.85 9.97 -7.56
CA ASN A 50 -7.21 9.98 -8.13
C ASN A 50 -7.62 8.70 -8.90
N ALA A 51 -7.00 7.55 -8.60
CA ALA A 51 -7.45 6.28 -9.13
C ALA A 51 -8.84 5.91 -8.58
N LEU A 52 -9.79 5.49 -9.43
CA LEU A 52 -11.19 5.14 -9.07
C LEU A 52 -11.97 6.20 -8.26
N LEU A 53 -11.58 7.47 -8.34
CA LEU A 53 -12.15 8.54 -7.50
C LEU A 53 -13.67 8.69 -7.62
N SER A 54 -14.24 8.43 -8.80
CA SER A 54 -15.68 8.61 -9.06
C SER A 54 -16.48 7.30 -9.07
N LEU A 55 -15.89 6.18 -8.62
CA LEU A 55 -16.54 4.88 -8.64
C LEU A 55 -17.66 4.82 -7.60
N THR A 56 -18.90 4.57 -8.03
CA THR A 56 -20.07 4.51 -7.15
C THR A 56 -20.51 3.06 -6.89
N THR A 57 -20.79 2.28 -7.93
CA THR A 57 -21.31 0.89 -7.80
C THR A 57 -20.47 -0.15 -8.53
N GLY A 58 -19.39 0.26 -9.20
CA GLY A 58 -18.52 -0.64 -9.95
C GLY A 58 -17.76 -1.63 -9.06
N GLN A 59 -17.44 -2.80 -9.63
CA GLN A 59 -16.81 -3.92 -8.93
C GLN A 59 -15.69 -4.53 -9.76
N PHE A 60 -14.69 -5.14 -9.10
CA PHE A 60 -13.61 -5.87 -9.76
C PHE A 60 -12.78 -5.03 -10.76
N ASN A 61 -12.48 -3.78 -10.42
CA ASN A 61 -11.60 -2.91 -11.21
C ASN A 61 -10.20 -2.84 -10.62
N THR A 62 -9.17 -2.85 -11.47
CA THR A 62 -7.77 -2.58 -11.12
C THR A 62 -7.33 -1.29 -11.82
N ALA A 63 -7.02 -0.25 -11.06
CA ALA A 63 -6.59 1.06 -11.54
C ALA A 63 -5.22 1.42 -10.96
N LEU A 64 -4.18 1.40 -11.78
CA LEU A 64 -2.82 1.76 -11.37
C LEU A 64 -2.37 3.01 -12.15
N GLY A 65 -1.99 4.09 -11.48
CA GLY A 65 -1.49 5.33 -12.08
C GLY A 65 -2.28 6.60 -11.76
N LEU A 66 -1.84 7.72 -12.33
CA LEU A 66 -2.42 9.04 -12.08
C LEU A 66 -3.69 9.24 -12.91
N ASN A 67 -4.81 9.53 -12.25
CA ASN A 67 -6.15 9.69 -12.82
C ASN A 67 -6.66 8.44 -13.58
N THR A 68 -6.19 7.25 -13.21
CA THR A 68 -6.61 5.98 -13.84
C THR A 68 -8.06 5.63 -13.44
N LEU A 69 -8.92 5.32 -14.42
CA LEU A 69 -10.36 5.07 -14.18
C LEU A 69 -11.06 6.17 -13.35
N LYS A 70 -10.59 7.43 -13.44
CA LYS A 70 -11.07 8.53 -12.59
C LYS A 70 -12.57 8.77 -12.69
N PHE A 71 -13.14 8.66 -13.88
CA PHE A 71 -14.57 8.90 -14.16
C PHE A 71 -15.37 7.62 -14.42
N ASP A 72 -14.83 6.45 -14.04
CA ASP A 72 -15.65 5.25 -14.01
C ASP A 72 -16.62 5.32 -12.83
N THR A 73 -17.93 5.23 -13.10
CA THR A 73 -18.99 5.38 -12.10
C THR A 73 -19.61 4.04 -11.76
N THR A 74 -20.03 3.27 -12.77
CA THR A 74 -20.72 1.99 -12.59
C THR A 74 -20.01 0.81 -13.28
N GLY A 75 -18.92 1.06 -14.00
CA GLY A 75 -18.16 0.03 -14.73
C GLY A 75 -17.49 -0.96 -13.79
N GLY A 76 -17.37 -2.20 -14.26
CA GLY A 76 -16.74 -3.28 -13.53
C GLY A 76 -15.90 -4.14 -14.47
N PHE A 77 -15.02 -4.95 -13.88
CA PHE A 77 -14.11 -5.84 -14.62
C PHE A 77 -13.11 -5.11 -15.53
N ASN A 78 -12.67 -3.92 -15.14
CA ASN A 78 -11.68 -3.13 -15.88
C ASN A 78 -10.28 -3.31 -15.28
N THR A 79 -9.26 -3.50 -16.12
CA THR A 79 -7.86 -3.39 -15.73
C THR A 79 -7.23 -2.22 -16.49
N ALA A 80 -6.76 -1.21 -15.77
CA ALA A 80 -6.16 0.01 -16.31
C ALA A 80 -4.84 0.30 -15.58
N VAL A 81 -3.77 0.48 -16.36
CA VAL A 81 -2.42 0.76 -15.85
C VAL A 81 -1.83 1.91 -16.67
N GLY A 82 -1.33 2.94 -16.01
CA GLY A 82 -0.72 4.11 -16.63
C GLY A 82 -1.50 5.41 -16.39
N VAL A 83 -0.89 6.54 -16.75
CA VAL A 83 -1.49 7.86 -16.55
C VAL A 83 -2.72 8.03 -17.43
N GLN A 84 -3.86 8.37 -16.83
CA GLN A 84 -5.15 8.56 -17.51
C GLN A 84 -5.62 7.32 -18.30
N ALA A 85 -5.15 6.13 -17.95
CA ALA A 85 -5.65 4.90 -18.56
C ALA A 85 -7.14 4.71 -18.23
N LEU A 86 -7.95 4.44 -19.26
CA LEU A 86 -9.42 4.35 -19.18
C LEU A 86 -10.07 5.54 -18.43
N PHE A 87 -9.53 6.76 -18.59
CA PHE A 87 -9.94 7.97 -17.86
C PHE A 87 -11.45 8.22 -17.83
N HIS A 88 -12.17 7.85 -18.90
CA HIS A 88 -13.62 8.01 -19.02
C HIS A 88 -14.25 6.71 -19.50
N ASN A 89 -14.43 5.75 -18.59
CA ASN A 89 -15.12 4.50 -18.86
C ASN A 89 -16.51 4.51 -18.22
N ASN A 90 -17.53 4.81 -19.01
CA ASN A 90 -18.88 5.15 -18.55
C ASN A 90 -19.84 3.95 -18.54
N GLY A 91 -19.48 2.88 -17.81
CA GLY A 91 -20.44 1.85 -17.41
C GLY A 91 -20.68 0.71 -18.41
N GLN A 92 -19.74 0.44 -19.31
CA GLN A 92 -19.73 -0.78 -20.13
C GLN A 92 -18.48 -1.58 -19.79
N GLN A 93 -18.62 -2.88 -19.55
CA GLN A 93 -17.53 -3.81 -19.23
C GLN A 93 -16.44 -3.71 -20.31
N GLN A 94 -15.32 -3.03 -20.05
CA GLN A 94 -14.21 -2.95 -21.00
C GLN A 94 -13.18 -3.99 -20.60
N HIS A 95 -13.33 -5.18 -21.16
CA HIS A 95 -12.28 -6.20 -21.10
C HIS A 95 -10.99 -5.64 -21.70
N CYS A 96 -9.97 -5.48 -20.84
CA CYS A 96 -8.58 -5.19 -21.15
C CYS A 96 -8.34 -3.98 -22.09
N GLY A 97 -8.27 -2.78 -21.50
CA GLY A 97 -7.78 -1.59 -22.19
C GLY A 97 -6.26 -1.66 -22.37
N ARG A 98 -5.83 -2.41 -23.40
CA ARG A 98 -4.49 -2.47 -24.04
C ARG A 98 -3.28 -2.26 -23.11
N CYS A 99 -2.52 -3.34 -22.91
CA CYS A 99 -1.14 -3.34 -22.43
C CYS A 99 -0.29 -2.23 -23.05
#